data_AF-A0A5D3BBV3-F1
#
_entry.id   AF-A0A5D3BBV3-F1
#
_cell.length_a   1.000
_cell.length_b   1.000
_cell.length_c   1.000
_cell.angle_alpha   90.00
_cell.angle_beta   90.00
_cell.angle_gamma   90.00
#
_symmetry.space_group_name_H-M   'P 1'
#
loop_
_entity.id
_entity.type
_entity.pdbx_description
1 polymer ?
#
loop_
_entity_poly.entity_id
_entity_poly.type
_entity_poly.pdbx_seq_one_letter_code
_entity_poly.pdbx_strand_id
1 'polypeptide(L)' 'MSSSLRLPKHNWTKEEEAGLVECFVELVNAGGWRSDNGTFWSGYLNQLARMMAFKITGSNVYASTIDS' A
#
# COMPACT_ATOMS: atom_id res chain seq x y z
N MET A 1 16.14 28.25 -6.18
CA MET A 1 15.26 27.33 -6.93
C MET A 1 15.25 26.02 -6.17
N SER A 2 14.15 25.67 -5.50
CA SER A 2 14.04 24.40 -4.78
C SER A 2 13.78 23.30 -5.80
N SER A 3 14.80 22.51 -6.11
CA SER A 3 14.64 21.31 -6.92
C SER A 3 13.82 20.32 -6.11
N SER A 4 12.55 20.12 -6.48
CA SER A 4 11.80 18.96 -6.00
C SER A 4 12.54 17.70 -6.45
N LEU A 5 13.25 17.05 -5.53
CA LEU A 5 13.89 15.77 -5.76
C LEU A 5 12.78 14.73 -5.90
N ARG A 6 12.29 14.53 -7.14
CA ARG A 6 11.39 13.43 -7.44
C ARG A 6 12.13 12.13 -7.14
N LEU A 7 11.71 11.46 -6.07
CA LEU A 7 12.23 10.15 -5.71
C LEU A 7 12.12 9.21 -6.92
N PRO A 8 13.15 8.39 -7.22
CA PRO A 8 13.06 7.37 -8.23
C PRO A 8 11.83 6.49 -7.97
N LYS A 9 11.06 6.19 -9.02
CA LYS A 9 9.94 5.24 -8.89
C LYS A 9 10.52 3.90 -8.44
N HIS A 10 9.90 3.32 -7.41
CA HIS A 10 10.24 1.98 -6.96
C HIS A 10 9.94 0.96 -8.06
N ASN A 11 10.91 0.07 -8.34
CA ASN A 11 10.71 -1.05 -9.25
C ASN A 11 10.30 -2.26 -8.41
N TRP A 12 9.06 -2.69 -8.55
CA TRP A 12 8.52 -3.82 -7.81
C TRP A 12 9.21 -5.12 -8.21
N THR A 13 9.64 -5.90 -7.22
CA THR A 13 10.04 -7.30 -7.43
C THR A 13 8.81 -8.21 -7.44
N LYS A 14 8.97 -9.44 -7.93
CA LYS A 14 7.89 -10.43 -7.95
C LYS A 14 7.42 -10.80 -6.55
N GLU A 15 8.34 -10.80 -5.59
CA GLU A 15 8.08 -11.10 -4.19
C GLU A 15 7.27 -9.98 -3.54
N GLU A 16 7.61 -8.72 -3.82
CA GLU A 16 6.87 -7.56 -3.35
C GLU A 16 5.46 -7.51 -3.97
N GLU A 17 5.34 -7.82 -5.27
CA GLU A 17 4.06 -7.91 -5.97
C GLU A 17 3.18 -9.02 -5.36
N ALA A 18 3.73 -10.21 -5.12
CA ALA A 18 3.02 -11.31 -4.48
C ALA A 18 2.53 -10.94 -3.08
N GLY A 19 3.39 -10.29 -2.26
CA GLY A 19 3.02 -9.82 -0.93
C GLY A 19 1.93 -8.75 -0.95
N LEU A 20 1.95 -7.85 -1.95
CA LEU A 20 0.89 -6.85 -2.15
C LEU A 20 -0.45 -7.50 -2.48
N VAL A 21 -0.47 -8.47 -3.41
CA VAL A 21 -1.70 -9.20 -3.77
C VAL A 21 -2.24 -9.97 -2.57
N GLU A 22 -1.38 -10.63 -1.78
CA GLU A 22 -1.77 -11.34 -0.56
C GLU A 22 -2.43 -10.39 0.46
N CYS A 23 -1.85 -9.20 0.68
CA CYS A 23 -2.45 -8.18 1.55
C CYS A 23 -3.85 -7.79 1.08
N PHE A 24 -4.05 -7.59 -0.24
CA PHE A 24 -5.36 -7.27 -0.80
C PHE A 24 -6.39 -8.39 -0.56
N VAL A 25 -5.99 -9.64 -0.79
CA VAL A 25 -6.86 -10.80 -0.60
C VAL A 25 -7.27 -10.93 0.86
N GLU A 26 -6.33 -10.85 1.81
CA GLU A 26 -6.62 -10.91 3.23
C GLU A 26 -7.54 -9.76 3.67
N LEU A 27 -7.28 -8.54 3.20
CA LEU A 27 -8.06 -7.36 3.56
C LEU A 27 -9.52 -7.47 3.07
N VAL A 28 -9.74 -7.94 1.84
CA VAL A 28 -11.09 -8.18 1.29
C VAL A 28 -11.81 -9.32 2.03
N ASN A 29 -11.08 -10.38 2.39
CA ASN A 29 -11.63 -11.54 3.09
C ASN A 29 -11.94 -11.28 4.57
N ALA A 30 -11.29 -10.29 5.21
CA ALA A 30 -11.57 -9.89 6.59
C ALA A 30 -12.99 -9.32 6.80
N GLY A 31 -13.79 -9.17 5.74
CA GLY A 31 -15.24 -8.92 5.79
C GLY A 31 -15.64 -7.49 6.19
N GLY A 32 -14.80 -6.78 6.96
CA GLY A 32 -15.03 -5.42 7.43
C GLY A 32 -14.54 -4.30 6.50
N TRP A 33 -13.82 -4.65 5.42
CA TRP A 33 -13.25 -3.70 4.45
C TRP A 33 -13.88 -3.83 3.06
N ARG A 34 -15.03 -4.52 2.95
CA ARG A 34 -15.73 -4.70 1.68
C ARG A 34 -16.13 -3.34 1.08
N SER A 35 -15.84 -3.23 -0.20
CA SER A 35 -15.69 -2.06 -1.07
C SER A 35 -17.01 -1.37 -1.49
N ASP A 36 -17.96 -1.27 -0.58
CA ASP A 36 -19.29 -0.72 -0.85
C ASP A 36 -19.45 0.62 -0.11
N ASN A 37 -18.96 1.71 -0.72
CA ASN A 37 -19.42 3.09 -0.43
C ASN A 37 -18.91 4.16 -1.41
N GLY A 38 -18.48 3.79 -2.62
CA GLY A 38 -18.14 4.77 -3.68
C GLY A 38 -16.78 5.48 -3.51
N THR A 39 -16.10 5.30 -2.37
CA THR A 39 -14.71 5.77 -2.14
C THR A 39 -14.00 4.80 -1.18
N PHE A 40 -12.72 4.48 -1.43
CA PHE A 40 -11.91 3.77 -0.43
C PHE A 40 -11.91 4.56 0.88
N TRP A 41 -12.35 3.93 1.98
CA TRP A 41 -12.30 4.56 3.30
C TRP A 41 -10.88 5.07 3.59
N SER A 42 -10.78 6.22 4.26
CA SER A 42 -9.50 6.83 4.66
C SER A 42 -8.61 5.91 5.53
N GLY A 43 -9.17 4.82 6.06
CA GLY A 43 -8.43 3.77 6.77
C GLY A 43 -7.87 2.65 5.89
N TYR A 44 -8.37 2.47 4.66
CA TYR A 44 -8.00 1.36 3.79
C TYR A 44 -6.51 1.39 3.42
N LEU A 45 -6.04 2.53 2.92
CA LEU A 45 -4.63 2.73 2.58
C LEU A 45 -3.73 2.59 3.81
N ASN A 46 -4.17 3.09 4.96
CA ASN A 46 -3.42 2.97 6.21
C ASN A 46 -3.31 1.51 6.69
N GLN A 47 -4.35 0.70 6.53
CA GLN A 47 -4.29 -0.72 6.86
C GLN A 47 -3.45 -1.51 5.87
N LEU A 48 -3.63 -1.25 4.57
CA LEU A 48 -2.81 -1.86 3.53
C LEU A 48 -1.33 -1.58 3.78
N ALA A 49 -0.97 -0.33 4.11
CA ALA A 49 0.39 0.06 4.44
C ALA A 49 0.97 -0.73 5.63
N ARG A 50 0.17 -0.99 6.67
CA ARG A 50 0.59 -1.78 7.84
C ARG A 50 0.80 -3.25 7.49
N MET A 51 -0.10 -3.84 6.71
CA MET A 51 0.03 -5.24 6.26
C MET A 51 1.24 -5.41 5.34
N MET A 52 1.45 -4.47 4.43
CA MET A 52 2.61 -4.41 3.55
C MET A 52 3.94 -4.35 4.33
N ALA A 53 4.02 -3.49 5.35
CA ALA A 53 5.20 -3.39 6.21
C ALA A 53 5.52 -4.70 6.94
N PHE A 54 4.50 -5.52 7.22
CA PHE A 54 4.65 -6.82 7.89
C PHE A 54 4.98 -7.96 6.92
N LYS A 55 4.36 -7.99 5.74
CA LYS A 55 4.56 -9.10 4.77
C LYS A 55 5.75 -8.88 3.85
N ILE A 56 6.07 -7.63 3.52
CA ILE A 56 7.16 -7.26 2.62
C ILE A 56 8.31 -6.67 3.44
N THR A 57 8.68 -7.36 4.53
CA THR A 57 9.78 -6.94 5.42
C THR A 57 11.10 -6.90 4.67
N GLY A 58 11.81 -5.78 4.80
CA GLY A 58 13.10 -5.57 4.13
C GLY A 58 13.00 -4.98 2.72
N SER A 59 11.78 -4.74 2.21
CA SER A 59 11.61 -3.88 1.04
C SER A 59 11.76 -2.41 1.41
N ASN A 60 12.20 -1.60 0.44
CA ASN A 60 12.19 -0.14 0.52
C ASN A 60 10.82 0.45 0.13
N VAL A 61 9.76 -0.37 0.13
CA VAL A 61 8.40 0.05 -0.21
C VAL A 61 7.73 0.63 1.02
N TYR A 62 7.39 1.91 0.96
CA TYR A 62 6.61 2.61 1.97
C TYR A 62 5.37 3.24 1.34
N ALA A 63 4.26 3.20 2.07
CA ALA A 63 3.10 4.00 1.70
C ALA A 63 3.40 5.48 1.98
N SER A 64 3.35 6.31 0.95
CA SER A 64 3.37 7.76 1.10
C SER A 64 1.95 8.27 0.90
N THR A 65 1.40 8.95 1.90
CA THR A 65 0.18 9.73 1.70
C THR A 65 0.51 10.94 0.84
N ILE A 66 -0.10 11.04 -0.34
CA ILE A 66 -0.05 12.26 -1.13
C ILE A 66 -0.90 13.29 -0.35
N ASP A 67 -0.23 14.18 0.38
CA ASP A 67 -0.86 15.40 0.89
C ASP A 67 -1.34 16.17 -0.36
N SER A 68 -2.66 16.35 -0.47
CA SER A 68 -3.31 17.03 -1.60
C SER A 68 -3.51 18.50 -1.30
#